data_AF-Q23GE7-F1
#
_entry.id   AF-Q23GE7-F1
#
_cell.length_a   1.000
_cell.length_b   1.000
_cell.length_c   1.000
_cell.angle_alpha   90.00
_cell.angle_beta   90.00
_cell.angle_gamma   90.00
#
_symmetry.space_group_name_H-M   'P 1'
#
loop_
_entity.id
_entity.type
_entity.pdbx_description
1 polymer ?
#
loop_
_entity_poly.entity_id
_entity_poly.type
_entity_poly.pdbx_seq_one_letter_code
_entity_poly.pdbx_strand_id
1 'polypeptide(L)'
;MILCPEGQVSNELTPNRDKIDMIRRVLLMIWSLQLFLALSKIVVSFWLCLSELIACLILYLSITQLNFCNCVGYIVLSIFNLVAVIAFIGNQLCHNIDIIQVNMFKTVVCYATMGFYSFSLPIAFQGYKNFKGIVYDMLLSQTNCEQEFVTRESNISINGFQQPLKISDLEPQSPNEDTTKVESFSISIDDINQSLNTEIDLQDAI
;
A
#
# COMPACT_ATOMS: atom_id res chain seq x y z
N MET A 1 4.48 23.77 -10.60
CA MET A 1 5.11 23.38 -9.32
C MET A 1 4.76 24.47 -8.32
N ILE A 2 3.63 24.31 -7.63
CA ILE A 2 3.10 25.32 -6.71
C ILE A 2 3.76 25.06 -5.36
N LEU A 3 4.56 26.00 -4.88
CA LEU A 3 5.17 25.99 -3.56
C LEU A 3 4.06 26.28 -2.55
N CYS A 4 3.53 25.23 -1.90
CA CYS A 4 2.61 25.43 -0.78
C CYS A 4 3.32 26.27 0.30
N PRO A 5 2.67 27.33 0.81
CA PRO A 5 3.26 28.18 1.84
C PRO A 5 3.55 27.35 3.10
N GLU A 6 4.75 27.54 3.63
CA GLU A 6 5.31 26.94 4.84
C GLU A 6 4.60 27.50 6.10
N GLY A 7 3.28 27.37 6.14
CA GLY A 7 2.44 27.78 7.26
C GLY A 7 2.32 26.62 8.23
N GLN A 8 2.97 26.75 9.39
CA GLN A 8 2.85 25.95 10.61
C GLN A 8 1.81 24.82 10.54
N VAL A 9 2.22 23.68 9.97
CA VAL A 9 1.51 22.42 10.11
C VAL A 9 1.61 22.06 11.58
N SER A 10 0.52 22.19 12.31
CA SER A 10 0.39 21.75 13.70
C SER A 10 1.01 20.36 13.84
N ASN A 11 2.04 20.26 14.69
CA ASN A 11 2.85 19.06 14.97
C ASN A 11 2.05 17.86 15.54
N GLU A 12 0.71 17.90 15.56
CA GLU A 12 -0.14 16.85 16.13
C GLU A 12 -0.68 15.85 15.10
N LEU A 13 -0.47 16.08 13.80
CA LEU A 13 -0.97 15.19 12.75
C LEU A 13 0.14 14.51 11.94
N THR A 14 1.33 14.30 12.51
CA THR A 14 2.21 13.27 11.94
C THR A 14 1.64 11.91 12.34
N PRO A 15 1.05 11.13 11.41
CA PRO A 15 0.46 9.83 11.74
C PRO A 15 1.54 8.93 12.34
N ASN A 16 1.52 8.82 13.67
CA ASN A 16 2.13 7.79 14.50
C ASN A 16 3.41 7.14 13.93
N ARG A 17 4.42 7.96 13.60
CA ARG A 17 5.67 7.53 12.96
C ARG A 17 6.33 6.38 13.74
N ASP A 18 6.22 6.42 15.06
CA ASP A 18 6.74 5.40 15.97
C ASP A 18 6.11 4.02 15.75
N LYS A 19 4.79 3.96 15.46
CA LYS A 19 4.10 2.69 15.16
C LYS A 19 4.58 2.11 13.84
N ILE A 20 4.81 2.95 12.83
CA ILE A 20 5.30 2.51 11.51
C ILE A 20 6.69 1.88 11.66
N ASP A 21 7.58 2.55 12.40
CA ASP A 21 8.94 2.06 12.64
C ASP A 21 8.99 0.77 13.47
N MET A 22 8.04 0.59 14.40
CA MET A 22 7.90 -0.66 15.16
C MET A 22 7.47 -1.81 14.23
N ILE A 23 6.44 -1.61 13.42
CA ILE A 23 5.93 -2.62 12.48
C ILE A 23 7.01 -3.01 11.47
N ARG A 24 7.72 -2.01 10.92
CA ARG A 24 8.81 -2.25 9.97
C ARG A 24 9.89 -3.14 10.58
N ARG A 25 10.27 -2.91 11.84
CA ARG A 25 11.26 -3.74 12.56
C ARG A 25 10.76 -5.17 12.74
N VAL A 26 9.50 -5.35 13.11
CA VAL A 26 8.90 -6.68 13.28
C VAL A 26 8.84 -7.44 11.94
N LEU A 27 8.40 -6.80 10.86
CA LEU A 27 8.38 -7.44 9.54
C LEU A 27 9.79 -7.79 9.04
N LEU A 28 10.80 -6.97 9.36
CA LEU A 28 12.20 -7.25 9.01
C LEU A 28 12.75 -8.46 9.79
N MET A 29 12.31 -8.65 11.03
CA MET A 29 12.62 -9.85 11.80
C MET A 29 11.98 -11.09 11.16
N ILE A 30 10.70 -11.01 10.75
CA ILE A 30 10.01 -12.10 10.05
C ILE A 30 10.72 -12.41 8.72
N TRP A 31 11.12 -11.38 7.98
CA TRP A 31 11.84 -11.53 6.72
C TRP A 31 13.18 -12.28 6.91
N SER A 32 13.95 -11.93 7.94
CA SER A 32 15.21 -12.62 8.26
C SER A 32 14.99 -14.09 8.62
N LEU A 33 13.96 -14.38 9.42
CA LEU A 33 13.58 -15.76 9.79
C LEU A 33 13.10 -16.56 8.57
N GLN A 34 12.32 -15.94 7.69
CA GLN A 34 11.84 -16.53 6.45
C GLN A 34 13.01 -16.88 5.52
N LEU A 35 14.01 -16.00 5.40
CA LEU A 35 15.21 -16.26 4.62
C LEU A 35 15.99 -17.46 5.16
N PHE A 36 16.13 -17.57 6.48
CA PHE A 36 16.78 -18.72 7.12
C PHE A 36 16.02 -20.04 6.88
N LEU A 37 14.69 -20.00 6.91
CA LEU A 37 13.84 -21.15 6.58
C LEU A 37 13.96 -21.55 5.11
N ALA A 38 14.02 -20.58 4.19
CA ALA A 38 14.23 -20.84 2.76
C ALA A 38 15.54 -21.60 2.52
N LEU A 39 16.64 -21.14 3.14
CA LEU A 39 17.94 -21.82 3.05
C LEU A 39 17.89 -23.24 3.62
N SER A 40 17.21 -23.43 4.76
CA SER A 40 17.05 -24.76 5.38
C SER A 40 16.26 -25.73 4.48
N LYS A 41 15.32 -25.22 3.69
CA LYS A 41 14.47 -26.00 2.79
C LYS A 41 15.16 -26.49 1.52
N ILE A 42 16.37 -26.01 1.21
CA ILE A 42 17.14 -26.51 0.06
C ILE A 42 17.38 -28.03 0.13
N VAL A 43 17.49 -28.57 1.36
CA VAL A 43 17.69 -30.00 1.61
C VAL A 43 16.40 -30.81 1.43
N VAL A 44 15.23 -30.16 1.55
CA VAL A 44 13.92 -30.81 1.41
C VAL A 44 13.56 -30.94 -0.07
N SER A 45 13.44 -29.80 -0.76
CA SER A 45 13.08 -29.68 -2.18
C SER A 45 13.46 -28.31 -2.72
N PHE A 46 14.10 -28.29 -3.89
CA PHE A 46 14.46 -27.05 -4.58
C PHE A 46 13.24 -26.18 -4.89
N TRP A 47 12.11 -26.78 -5.31
CA TRP A 47 10.88 -26.03 -5.62
C TRP A 47 10.27 -25.35 -4.41
N LEU A 48 10.32 -26.01 -3.24
CA LEU A 48 9.88 -25.40 -1.98
C LEU A 48 10.81 -24.27 -1.56
N CYS A 49 12.12 -24.40 -1.78
CA CYS A 49 13.06 -23.29 -1.53
C CYS A 49 12.75 -22.09 -2.44
N LEU A 50 12.48 -22.33 -3.72
CA LEU A 50 12.17 -21.26 -4.67
C LEU A 50 10.88 -20.52 -4.30
N SER A 51 9.82 -21.22 -3.91
CA SER A 51 8.56 -20.58 -3.50
C SER A 51 8.74 -19.71 -2.23
N GLU A 52 9.60 -20.15 -1.32
CA GLU A 52 9.95 -19.41 -0.09
C GLU A 52 10.79 -18.17 -0.39
N LEU A 53 11.73 -18.26 -1.33
CA LEU A 53 12.51 -17.10 -1.79
C LEU A 53 11.63 -16.05 -2.47
N ILE A 54 10.65 -16.47 -3.27
CA ILE A 54 9.68 -15.55 -3.87
C ILE A 54 8.85 -14.87 -2.78
N ALA A 55 8.36 -15.61 -1.79
CA ALA A 55 7.65 -15.03 -0.65
C ALA A 55 8.52 -14.03 0.14
N CYS A 56 9.79 -14.38 0.36
CA CYS A 56 10.78 -13.52 1.01
C CYS A 56 11.00 -12.21 0.23
N LEU A 57 11.08 -12.28 -1.11
CA LEU A 57 11.23 -11.12 -1.98
C LEU A 57 10.00 -10.22 -1.94
N ILE A 58 8.80 -10.79 -2.01
CA ILE A 58 7.54 -10.03 -1.91
C ILE A 58 7.43 -9.35 -0.54
N LEU A 59 7.81 -10.05 0.55
CA LEU A 59 7.84 -9.47 1.89
C LEU A 59 8.82 -8.29 1.97
N TYR A 60 10.02 -8.43 1.41
CA TYR A 60 10.99 -7.33 1.33
C TYR A 60 10.44 -6.13 0.56
N LEU A 61 9.76 -6.37 -0.56
CA LEU A 61 9.12 -5.32 -1.36
C LEU A 61 8.01 -4.62 -0.57
N SER A 62 7.23 -5.37 0.22
CA SER A 62 6.20 -4.79 1.11
C SER A 62 6.80 -3.89 2.19
N ILE A 63 7.95 -4.26 2.76
CA ILE A 63 8.66 -3.48 3.80
C ILE A 63 9.26 -2.19 3.23
N THR A 64 9.79 -2.24 2.01
CA THR A 64 10.47 -1.10 1.37
C THR A 64 9.50 -0.10 0.78
N GLN A 65 8.41 -0.57 0.16
CA GLN A 65 7.41 0.30 -0.48
C GLN A 65 6.24 0.68 0.43
N LEU A 66 6.12 0.07 1.62
CA LEU A 66 4.97 0.22 2.53
C LEU A 66 3.61 -0.02 1.83
N ASN A 67 3.62 -0.85 0.78
CA ASN A 67 2.45 -1.11 -0.05
C ASN A 67 1.65 -2.30 0.51
N PHE A 68 0.39 -2.06 0.88
CA PHE A 68 -0.50 -3.09 1.41
C PHE A 68 -0.75 -4.23 0.40
N CYS A 69 -0.72 -3.95 -0.91
CA CYS A 69 -0.94 -4.96 -1.94
C CYS A 69 0.14 -6.05 -1.91
N ASN A 70 1.42 -5.64 -1.82
CA ASN A 70 2.54 -6.57 -1.69
C ASN A 70 2.43 -7.40 -0.39
N CYS A 71 1.95 -6.78 0.69
CA CYS A 71 1.73 -7.48 1.96
C CYS A 71 0.63 -8.56 1.84
N VAL A 72 -0.48 -8.27 1.14
CA VAL A 72 -1.52 -9.27 0.83
C VAL A 72 -0.96 -10.39 -0.03
N GLY A 73 -0.16 -10.07 -1.05
CA GLY A 73 0.51 -11.06 -1.89
C GLY A 73 1.39 -12.02 -1.07
N TYR A 74 2.14 -11.50 -0.10
CA TYR A 74 2.92 -12.32 0.84
C TYR A 74 2.02 -13.23 1.69
N ILE A 75 0.91 -12.73 2.23
CA ILE A 75 -0.03 -13.51 3.05
C ILE A 75 -0.61 -14.68 2.24
N VAL A 76 -1.11 -14.40 1.03
CA VAL A 76 -1.68 -15.43 0.14
C VAL A 76 -0.64 -16.49 -0.20
N LEU A 77 0.57 -16.08 -0.58
CA LEU A 77 1.64 -17.03 -0.91
C LEU A 77 2.09 -17.85 0.31
N SER A 78 2.12 -17.24 1.49
CA SER A 78 2.42 -17.92 2.76
C SER A 78 1.37 -18.97 3.11
N ILE A 79 0.09 -18.69 2.87
CA ILE A 79 -1.00 -19.67 3.04
C ILE A 79 -0.82 -20.84 2.07
N PHE A 80 -0.53 -20.58 0.79
CA PHE A 80 -0.25 -21.65 -0.17
C PHE A 80 0.96 -22.51 0.24
N ASN A 81 2.05 -21.89 0.69
CA ASN A 81 3.22 -22.60 1.20
C ASN A 81 2.87 -23.44 2.44
N LEU A 82 2.05 -22.93 3.36
CA LEU A 82 1.56 -23.67 4.52
C LEU A 82 0.72 -24.88 4.12
N VAL A 83 -0.23 -24.72 3.19
CA VAL A 83 -1.06 -25.81 2.67
C VAL A 83 -0.20 -26.87 1.99
N ALA A 84 0.80 -26.47 1.20
CA ALA A 84 1.74 -27.40 0.57
C ALA A 84 2.53 -28.22 1.60
N VAL A 85 2.96 -27.60 2.71
CA VAL A 85 3.65 -28.29 3.81
C VAL A 85 2.71 -29.25 4.53
N ILE A 86 1.47 -28.85 4.79
CA ILE A 86 0.45 -29.73 5.42
C ILE A 86 0.17 -30.94 4.52
N ALA A 87 0.01 -30.73 3.22
CA ALA A 87 -0.19 -31.81 2.25
C ALA A 87 1.02 -32.76 2.21
N PHE A 88 2.24 -32.22 2.25
CA PHE A 88 3.46 -33.02 2.32
C PHE A 88 3.50 -33.88 3.59
N ILE A 89 3.20 -33.30 4.75
CA ILE A 89 3.14 -34.04 6.03
C ILE A 89 2.04 -35.11 5.98
N GLY A 90 0.84 -34.77 5.47
CA GLY A 90 -0.27 -35.71 5.33
C GLY A 90 0.09 -36.91 4.45
N ASN A 91 0.77 -36.67 3.32
CA ASN A 91 1.23 -37.75 2.44
C ASN A 91 2.25 -38.68 3.13
N GLN A 92 3.14 -38.12 3.97
CA GLN A 92 4.10 -38.90 4.75
C GLN A 92 3.40 -39.74 5.82
N LEU A 93 2.37 -39.21 6.48
CA LEU A 93 1.56 -39.94 7.46
C LEU A 93 0.80 -41.11 6.81
N CYS A 94 0.22 -40.92 5.62
CA CYS A 94 -0.54 -41.98 4.94
C CYS A 94 0.33 -43.15 4.48
N HIS A 95 1.59 -42.92 4.12
CA HIS A 95 2.46 -43.97 3.58
C HIS A 95 3.14 -44.84 4.65
N ASN A 96 2.84 -44.65 5.95
CA ASN A 96 3.45 -45.39 7.07
C ASN A 96 4.98 -45.53 6.92
N ILE A 97 5.65 -44.52 6.36
CA ILE A 97 7.09 -44.59 6.19
C ILE A 97 7.68 -44.42 7.58
N ASP A 98 8.42 -45.43 8.05
CA ASP A 98 9.08 -45.38 9.35
C ASP A 98 9.84 -44.05 9.48
N ILE A 99 9.35 -43.18 10.36
CA ILE A 99 9.83 -41.79 10.55
C ILE A 99 11.32 -41.78 10.90
N ILE A 100 11.84 -42.90 11.42
CA ILE A 100 13.23 -43.13 11.79
C ILE A 100 14.11 -43.40 10.54
N GLN A 101 13.56 -43.99 9.48
CA GLN A 101 14.26 -44.25 8.22
C GLN A 101 14.21 -43.03 7.28
N VAL A 102 13.18 -42.19 7.41
CA VAL A 102 13.07 -40.93 6.68
C VAL A 102 13.98 -39.88 7.32
N ASN A 103 14.81 -39.27 6.47
CA ASN A 103 15.78 -38.22 6.79
C ASN A 103 15.28 -37.22 7.87
N MET A 104 15.63 -37.44 9.14
CA MET A 104 15.07 -36.72 10.32
C MET A 104 15.11 -35.19 10.14
N PHE A 105 16.16 -34.70 9.50
CA PHE A 105 16.33 -33.28 9.20
C PHE A 105 15.16 -32.70 8.38
N LYS A 106 14.67 -33.42 7.36
CA LYS A 106 13.54 -32.95 6.54
C LYS A 106 12.26 -32.82 7.35
N THR A 107 12.01 -33.79 8.22
CA THR A 107 10.85 -33.81 9.12
C THR A 107 10.90 -32.63 10.09
N VAL A 108 12.06 -32.38 10.72
CA VAL A 108 12.25 -31.23 11.63
C VAL A 108 12.03 -29.90 10.90
N VAL A 109 12.58 -29.75 9.68
CA VAL A 109 12.39 -28.53 8.87
C VAL A 109 10.91 -28.32 8.52
N CYS A 110 10.15 -29.38 8.21
CA CYS A 110 8.72 -29.26 7.93
C CYS A 110 7.92 -28.80 9.16
N TYR A 111 8.19 -29.36 10.34
CA TYR A 111 7.54 -28.92 11.58
C TYR A 111 7.91 -27.48 11.96
N ALA A 112 9.19 -27.11 11.85
CA ALA A 112 9.65 -25.75 12.09
C ALA A 112 8.97 -24.74 11.16
N THR A 113 8.81 -25.10 9.88
CA THR A 113 8.08 -24.30 8.89
C THR A 113 6.61 -24.11 9.28
N MET A 114 5.94 -25.18 9.71
CA MET A 114 4.53 -25.11 10.12
C MET A 114 4.34 -24.19 11.34
N GLY A 115 5.23 -24.29 12.33
CA GLY A 115 5.24 -23.39 13.49
C GLY A 115 5.51 -21.93 13.10
N PHE A 116 6.47 -21.70 12.21
CA PHE A 116 6.77 -20.37 11.71
C PHE A 116 5.57 -19.70 11.03
N TYR A 117 4.90 -20.40 10.10
CA TYR A 117 3.74 -19.83 9.41
C TYR A 117 2.55 -19.56 10.33
N SER A 118 2.36 -20.40 11.35
CA SER A 118 1.34 -20.19 12.38
C SER A 118 1.56 -18.88 13.15
N PHE A 119 2.82 -18.48 13.34
CA PHE A 119 3.19 -17.24 14.02
C PHE A 119 3.29 -16.03 13.08
N SER A 120 3.81 -16.21 11.86
CA SER A 120 4.09 -15.10 10.94
C SER A 120 2.82 -14.55 10.28
N LEU A 121 1.82 -15.40 10.00
CA LEU A 121 0.56 -14.98 9.37
C LEU A 121 -0.22 -13.95 10.22
N PRO A 122 -0.50 -14.17 11.52
CA PRO A 122 -1.16 -13.17 12.36
C PRO A 122 -0.45 -11.82 12.38
N ILE A 123 0.89 -11.82 12.41
CA ILE A 123 1.68 -10.59 12.43
C ILE A 123 1.64 -9.89 11.07
N ALA A 124 1.69 -10.64 9.98
CA ALA A 124 1.52 -10.09 8.64
C ALA A 124 0.13 -9.45 8.46
N PHE A 125 -0.93 -10.06 8.99
CA PHE A 125 -2.27 -9.47 9.01
C PHE A 125 -2.33 -8.17 9.83
N GLN A 126 -1.63 -8.11 10.97
CA GLN A 126 -1.51 -6.86 11.73
C GLN A 126 -0.77 -5.80 10.93
N GLY A 127 0.35 -6.15 10.27
CA GLY A 127 1.07 -5.26 9.37
C GLY A 127 0.18 -4.71 8.25
N TYR A 128 -0.58 -5.58 7.60
CA TYR A 128 -1.55 -5.22 6.56
C TYR A 128 -2.59 -4.19 7.05
N LYS A 129 -3.20 -4.41 8.22
CA LYS A 129 -4.19 -3.47 8.78
C LYS A 129 -3.60 -2.08 9.01
N ASN A 130 -2.35 -2.02 9.48
CA ASN A 130 -1.66 -0.76 9.70
C ASN A 130 -1.27 -0.07 8.39
N PHE A 131 -0.79 -0.81 7.38
CA PHE A 131 -0.49 -0.25 6.05
C PHE A 131 -1.74 0.31 5.39
N LYS A 132 -2.88 -0.37 5.53
CA LYS A 132 -4.17 0.17 5.07
C LYS A 132 -4.48 1.49 5.78
N GLY A 133 -4.40 1.54 7.12
CA GLY A 133 -4.66 2.75 7.90
C GLY A 133 -3.83 3.95 7.44
N ILE A 134 -2.53 3.77 7.20
CA ILE A 134 -1.63 4.84 6.76
C ILE A 134 -2.08 5.43 5.41
N VAL A 135 -2.50 4.59 4.46
CA VAL A 135 -2.96 5.06 3.14
C VAL A 135 -4.25 5.86 3.27
N TYR A 136 -5.19 5.43 4.12
CA TYR A 136 -6.41 6.20 4.39
C TYR A 136 -6.13 7.55 5.04
N ASP A 137 -5.24 7.58 6.03
CA ASP A 137 -4.86 8.82 6.71
C ASP A 137 -4.20 9.81 5.73
N MET A 138 -3.36 9.32 4.81
CA MET A 138 -2.76 10.14 3.76
C MET A 138 -3.81 10.72 2.81
N LEU A 139 -4.75 9.90 2.31
CA LEU A 139 -5.81 10.37 1.41
C LEU A 139 -6.72 11.40 2.09
N LEU A 140 -7.10 11.15 3.36
CA LEU A 140 -7.93 12.07 4.14
C LEU A 140 -7.24 13.42 4.37
N SER A 141 -5.92 13.41 4.61
CA SER A 141 -5.15 14.65 4.76
C SER A 141 -5.09 15.46 3.47
N GLN A 142 -5.05 14.80 2.30
CA GLN A 142 -5.05 15.47 1.00
C GLN A 142 -6.39 16.13 0.71
N THR A 143 -7.51 15.44 0.96
CA THR A 143 -8.85 16.00 0.74
C THR A 143 -9.14 17.22 1.62
N ASN A 144 -8.67 17.20 2.88
CA ASN A 144 -8.87 18.34 3.78
C ASN A 144 -8.05 19.57 3.36
N CYS A 145 -6.81 19.36 2.89
CA CYS A 145 -5.97 20.45 2.39
C CYS A 145 -6.57 21.12 1.14
N GLU A 146 -7.14 20.32 0.24
CA GLU A 146 -7.81 20.84 -0.96
C GLU A 146 -9.06 21.67 -0.62
N GLN A 147 -9.86 21.21 0.35
CA GLN A 147 -11.04 21.97 0.82
C GLN A 147 -10.66 23.32 1.46
N GLU A 148 -9.57 23.38 2.22
CA GLU A 148 -9.09 24.65 2.79
C GLU A 148 -8.66 25.64 1.70
N PHE A 149 -8.03 25.16 0.62
CA PHE A 149 -7.62 26.02 -0.49
C PHE A 149 -8.83 26.62 -1.21
N VAL A 150 -9.82 25.78 -1.54
CA VAL A 150 -11.08 26.22 -2.19
C VAL A 150 -11.82 27.23 -1.31
N THR A 151 -11.90 26.98 0.00
CA THR A 151 -12.56 27.89 0.95
C THR A 151 -11.83 29.24 1.06
N ARG A 152 -10.50 29.24 0.94
CA ARG A 152 -9.70 30.48 0.96
C ARG A 152 -9.89 31.30 -0.31
N GLU A 153 -9.94 30.67 -1.48
CA GLU A 153 -10.20 31.36 -2.75
C GLU A 153 -11.62 31.95 -2.80
N SER A 154 -12.63 31.24 -2.29
CA SER A 154 -14.00 31.78 -2.23
C SER A 154 -14.10 33.00 -1.32
N ASN A 155 -13.37 33.03 -0.20
CA ASN A 155 -13.35 34.18 0.72
C ASN A 155 -12.63 35.41 0.14
N ILE A 156 -11.67 35.22 -0.77
CA ILE A 156 -10.98 36.34 -1.45
C ILE A 156 -11.88 36.97 -2.52
N SER A 157 -12.67 36.17 -3.25
CA SER A 157 -13.59 36.71 -4.27
C SER A 157 -14.74 37.56 -3.69
N ILE A 158 -15.22 37.26 -2.48
CA ILE A 158 -16.34 38.01 -1.86
C ILE A 158 -15.89 39.40 -1.38
N ASN A 159 -14.65 39.56 -0.92
CA ASN A 159 -14.13 40.85 -0.45
C ASN A 159 -13.62 41.77 -1.58
N GLY A 160 -13.49 41.27 -2.81
CA GLY A 160 -13.05 42.05 -3.98
C GLY A 160 -14.15 42.81 -4.72
N PHE A 161 -15.43 42.53 -4.46
CA PHE A 161 -16.54 43.07 -5.26
C PHE A 161 -17.18 44.36 -4.71
N GLN A 162 -16.62 44.97 -3.66
CA GLN A 162 -17.04 46.29 -3.15
C GLN A 162 -15.97 47.38 -3.33
N GLN A 163 -15.47 47.55 -4.55
CA GLN A 163 -14.95 48.85 -4.95
C GLN A 163 -15.89 49.47 -6.00
N PRO A 164 -16.58 50.58 -5.69
CA PRO A 164 -17.36 51.31 -6.69
C PRO A 164 -16.41 51.81 -7.77
N LEU A 165 -16.54 51.24 -8.97
CA LEU A 165 -15.85 51.68 -10.18
C LEU A 165 -16.14 53.17 -10.40
N LYS A 166 -15.15 54.04 -10.16
CA LYS A 166 -15.14 55.38 -10.73
C LYS A 166 -14.71 55.26 -12.19
N ILE A 167 -15.69 55.32 -13.08
CA ILE A 167 -15.50 55.45 -14.52
C ILE A 167 -15.00 56.88 -14.77
N SER A 168 -13.72 57.03 -15.07
CA SER A 168 -13.19 58.24 -15.69
C SER A 168 -12.15 57.81 -16.72
N ASP A 169 -12.54 58.02 -17.97
CA ASP A 169 -11.72 58.31 -19.14
C ASP A 169 -10.56 57.37 -19.43
N LEU A 170 -10.75 56.43 -20.37
CA LEU A 170 -9.64 55.93 -21.17
C LEU A 170 -10.04 55.71 -22.64
N GLU A 171 -9.22 56.32 -23.48
CA GLU A 171 -9.22 56.45 -24.93
C GLU A 171 -8.91 55.11 -25.65
N PRO A 172 -9.40 54.89 -26.89
CA PRO A 172 -9.19 53.62 -27.60
C PRO A 172 -7.81 53.58 -28.29
N GLN A 173 -7.01 52.55 -27.98
CA GLN A 173 -5.85 52.17 -28.80
C GLN A 173 -5.98 50.76 -29.39
N SER A 174 -5.53 50.71 -30.65
CA SER A 174 -5.60 49.69 -31.71
C SER A 174 -5.06 48.30 -31.36
N PRO A 175 -5.55 47.24 -32.02
CA PRO A 175 -5.15 45.85 -31.78
C PRO A 175 -3.83 45.50 -32.46
N ASN A 176 -3.04 44.63 -31.85
CA ASN A 176 -2.09 43.77 -32.56
C ASN A 176 -2.14 42.36 -31.99
N GLU A 177 -2.32 41.43 -32.91
CA GLU A 177 -2.32 39.98 -32.76
C GLU A 177 -1.03 39.46 -32.14
N ASP A 178 -1.12 38.51 -31.21
CA ASP A 178 -0.47 37.21 -31.41
C ASP A 178 -1.04 36.16 -30.46
N THR A 179 -1.67 35.14 -31.07
CA THR A 179 -2.44 34.10 -30.37
C THR A 179 -1.52 32.92 -30.08
N THR A 180 -0.97 32.84 -28.88
CA THR A 180 -0.31 31.61 -28.42
C THR A 180 -1.37 30.70 -27.79
N LYS A 181 -1.80 29.67 -28.54
CA LYS A 181 -2.67 28.59 -28.03
C LYS A 181 -1.98 27.88 -26.87
N VAL A 182 -2.50 28.08 -25.66
CA VAL A 182 -2.26 27.18 -24.53
C VAL A 182 -3.40 26.17 -24.54
N GLU A 183 -3.13 24.94 -24.96
CA GLU A 183 -4.04 23.81 -24.75
C GLU A 183 -4.13 23.52 -23.25
N SER A 184 -5.15 24.08 -22.61
CA SER A 184 -5.56 23.68 -21.28
C SER A 184 -6.14 22.27 -21.36
N PHE A 185 -5.40 21.29 -20.85
CA PHE A 185 -5.89 19.94 -20.61
C PHE A 185 -6.81 19.97 -19.38
N SER A 186 -8.05 20.39 -19.58
CA SER A 186 -9.10 20.25 -18.57
C SER A 186 -9.56 18.81 -18.58
N ILE A 187 -9.03 18.00 -17.66
CA ILE A 187 -9.65 16.71 -17.31
C ILE A 187 -11.01 17.07 -16.71
N SER A 188 -12.08 16.79 -17.46
CA SER A 188 -13.42 17.10 -17.01
C SER A 188 -13.73 16.23 -15.80
N ILE A 189 -14.12 16.84 -14.68
CA ILE A 189 -14.52 16.13 -13.45
C ILE A 189 -15.69 15.15 -13.73
N ASP A 190 -16.43 15.38 -14.81
CA ASP A 190 -17.48 14.48 -15.30
C ASP A 190 -16.94 13.08 -15.68
N ASP A 191 -15.72 12.97 -16.22
CA ASP A 191 -15.14 11.67 -16.60
C ASP A 191 -14.75 10.84 -15.36
N ILE A 192 -14.34 11.50 -14.27
CA ILE A 192 -14.01 10.83 -13.01
C ILE A 192 -15.28 10.32 -12.32
N ASN A 193 -16.35 11.13 -12.30
CA ASN A 193 -17.63 10.72 -11.72
C ASN A 193 -18.30 9.59 -12.48
N GLN A 194 -18.10 9.51 -13.80
CA GLN A 194 -18.65 8.40 -14.59
C GLN A 194 -17.93 7.08 -14.28
N SER A 195 -16.61 7.11 -14.05
CA SER A 195 -15.85 5.90 -13.68
C SER A 195 -16.25 5.34 -12.31
N LEU A 196 -16.51 6.20 -11.32
CA LEU A 196 -16.88 5.80 -9.97
C LEU A 196 -18.27 5.13 -9.90
N ASN A 197 -19.23 5.61 -10.67
CA ASN A 197 -20.58 5.03 -10.66
C ASN A 197 -20.63 3.62 -11.26
N THR A 198 -19.79 3.33 -12.27
CA THR A 198 -19.68 1.98 -12.82
C THR A 198 -19.10 0.96 -11.83
N GLU A 199 -18.31 1.39 -10.85
CA GLU A 199 -17.70 0.50 -9.87
C GLU A 199 -18.67 0.17 -8.71
N ILE A 200 -19.62 1.05 -8.43
CA ILE A 200 -20.67 0.86 -7.43
C ILE A 200 -21.73 -0.12 -7.95
N ASP A 201 -22.16 0.03 -9.20
CA ASP A 201 -23.14 -0.89 -9.82
C ASP A 201 -22.62 -2.34 -9.95
N LEU A 202 -21.29 -2.52 -10.01
CA LEU A 202 -20.68 -3.85 -10.08
C LEU A 202 -20.62 -4.56 -8.70
N GLN A 203 -20.65 -3.81 -7.59
CA GLN A 203 -20.68 -4.38 -6.24
C GLN A 203 -22.08 -4.83 -5.82
N ASP A 204 -23.14 -4.20 -6.34
CA ASP A 204 -24.53 -4.58 -6.04
C ASP A 204 -25.03 -5.78 -6.89
N ALA A 205 -24.24 -6.23 -7.86
CA ALA A 205 -24.58 -7.34 -8.77
C ALA A 205 -23.98 -8.71 -8.36
N ILE A 206 -23.23 -8.79 -7.24
CA ILE A 206 -22.62 -10.02 -6.69
C ILE A 206 -23.23 -10.35 -5.33
#